data_AF-A0A976P467-F1
#
_entry.id   AF-A0A976P467-F1
#
_cell.length_a   1.000
_cell.length_b   1.000
_cell.length_c   1.000
_cell.angle_alpha   90.00
_cell.angle_beta   90.00
_cell.angle_gamma   90.00
#
_symmetry.space_group_name_H-M   'P 1'
#
loop_
_entity.id
_entity.type
_entity.pdbx_description
1 polymer ?
#
loop_
_entity_poly.entity_id
_entity_poly.type
_entity_poly.pdbx_seq_one_letter_code
_entity_poly.pdbx_strand_id
1 'polypeptide(L)'
;MIQAWSDTSPMATSASGAYAGHPLTLTFAGITSGTPEYQAWLDKLTVLEHFNGRTFRQVPTGTDPVTLTWTSEQLTLLNQSYTALQESVYGALALQTRLTPYLDAITFTYDGSAIRMDVSAMNSALLTYAQTDAYNAVADLLDLKRYGATMLDTTGWTPFVTLSHLLDTATLTPEIQGRLTAEGIQYIGAAAASYSVATTSGATVLGNSLANTLSGNSGNDTLEGGDGDDVLTGNDGNDVLVLRIQPR
;
A
#
# COMPACT_ATOMS: atom_id res chain seq x y z
N MET A 1 0.57 2.07 -16.08
CA MET A 1 2.03 2.22 -15.95
C MET A 1 2.76 0.89 -16.17
N ILE A 2 2.43 -0.20 -15.46
CA ILE A 2 3.11 -1.50 -15.65
C ILE A 2 2.91 -2.12 -17.04
N GLN A 3 1.73 -1.95 -17.66
CA GLN A 3 1.47 -2.40 -19.03
C GLN A 3 2.45 -1.81 -20.03
N ALA A 4 2.64 -0.48 -20.02
CA ALA A 4 3.55 0.21 -20.93
C ALA A 4 5.00 -0.28 -20.78
N TRP A 5 5.39 -0.74 -19.60
CA TRP A 5 6.71 -1.31 -19.35
C TRP A 5 6.80 -2.74 -19.87
N SER A 6 5.77 -3.55 -19.61
CA SER A 6 5.59 -4.87 -20.22
C SER A 6 5.69 -4.81 -21.75
N ASP A 7 5.09 -3.79 -22.39
CA ASP A 7 5.06 -3.64 -23.85
C ASP A 7 6.46 -3.35 -24.47
N THR A 8 7.48 -3.07 -23.64
CA THR A 8 8.87 -2.96 -24.12
C THR A 8 9.55 -4.31 -24.32
N SER A 9 8.95 -5.40 -23.82
CA SER A 9 9.46 -6.76 -23.99
C SER A 9 9.25 -7.25 -25.44
N PRO A 10 10.29 -7.81 -26.08
CA PRO A 10 10.15 -8.44 -27.40
C PRO A 10 9.61 -9.88 -27.33
N MET A 11 9.35 -10.41 -26.13
CA MET A 11 8.88 -11.76 -25.93
C MET A 11 7.42 -11.90 -26.40
N ALA A 12 7.09 -12.98 -27.12
CA ALA A 12 5.68 -13.29 -27.41
C ALA A 12 4.95 -13.75 -26.13
N THR A 13 3.62 -13.69 -26.10
CA THR A 13 2.81 -14.18 -24.97
C THR A 13 1.75 -15.16 -25.45
N SER A 14 1.19 -15.93 -24.53
CA SER A 14 0.03 -16.77 -24.84
C SER A 14 -1.21 -15.93 -25.18
N ALA A 15 -1.25 -14.68 -24.74
CA ALA A 15 -2.35 -13.74 -24.93
C ALA A 15 -2.42 -13.11 -26.34
N SER A 16 -1.34 -13.15 -27.13
CA SER A 16 -1.34 -12.61 -28.51
C SER A 16 -2.12 -13.45 -29.51
N GLY A 17 -2.72 -14.57 -29.09
CA GLY A 17 -3.51 -15.46 -29.96
C GLY A 17 -2.68 -16.38 -30.85
N ALA A 18 -1.35 -16.22 -30.85
CA ALA A 18 -0.42 -17.19 -31.42
C ALA A 18 0.90 -17.18 -30.67
N TYR A 19 1.45 -18.38 -30.40
CA TYR A 19 2.73 -18.54 -29.73
C TYR A 19 3.49 -19.74 -30.29
N ALA A 20 4.78 -19.55 -30.59
CA ALA A 20 5.67 -20.61 -31.10
C ALA A 20 5.10 -21.39 -32.31
N GLY A 21 4.36 -20.73 -33.21
CA GLY A 21 3.77 -21.35 -34.40
C GLY A 21 2.38 -21.97 -34.20
N HIS A 22 1.80 -21.90 -33.00
CA HIS A 22 0.46 -22.37 -32.69
C HIS A 22 -0.56 -21.23 -32.68
N PRO A 23 -1.72 -21.38 -33.34
CA PRO A 23 -2.92 -20.61 -33.00
C PRO A 23 -3.37 -20.97 -31.57
N LEU A 24 -3.54 -19.97 -30.71
CA LEU A 24 -3.95 -20.15 -29.33
C LEU A 24 -5.35 -19.62 -29.08
N THR A 25 -6.17 -20.40 -28.39
CA THR A 25 -7.44 -19.95 -27.81
C THR A 25 -7.32 -19.97 -26.29
N LEU A 26 -7.49 -18.82 -25.64
CA LEU A 26 -7.51 -18.72 -24.19
C LEU A 26 -8.95 -18.76 -23.68
N THR A 27 -9.17 -19.52 -22.62
CA THR A 27 -10.46 -19.60 -21.93
C THR A 27 -10.24 -19.34 -20.44
N PHE A 28 -10.97 -18.38 -19.89
CA PHE A 28 -10.92 -18.03 -18.48
C PHE A 28 -12.25 -18.43 -17.84
N ALA A 29 -12.20 -19.21 -16.77
CA ALA A 29 -13.41 -19.69 -16.10
C ALA A 29 -14.31 -18.53 -15.67
N GLY A 30 -15.58 -18.59 -16.09
CA GLY A 30 -16.58 -17.57 -15.77
C GLY A 30 -16.52 -16.29 -16.60
N ILE A 31 -15.59 -16.16 -17.55
CA ILE A 31 -15.38 -14.93 -18.31
C ILE A 31 -15.61 -15.20 -19.80
N THR A 32 -16.55 -14.47 -20.39
CA THR A 32 -16.92 -14.60 -21.80
C THR A 32 -15.89 -13.94 -22.70
N SER A 33 -15.42 -14.65 -23.73
CA SER A 33 -14.50 -14.13 -24.73
C SER A 33 -15.04 -12.86 -25.42
N GLY A 34 -14.15 -11.90 -25.69
CA GLY A 34 -14.49 -10.64 -26.36
C GLY A 34 -15.12 -9.57 -25.45
N THR A 35 -15.30 -9.85 -24.15
CA THR A 35 -15.73 -8.84 -23.17
C THR A 35 -14.55 -7.97 -22.72
N PRO A 36 -14.81 -6.76 -22.15
CA PRO A 36 -13.76 -5.95 -21.54
C PRO A 36 -13.00 -6.67 -20.42
N GLU A 37 -13.70 -7.51 -19.64
CA GLU A 37 -13.08 -8.32 -18.59
C GLU A 37 -12.12 -9.37 -19.16
N TYR A 38 -12.49 -10.01 -20.27
CA TYR A 38 -11.62 -10.93 -20.99
C TYR A 38 -10.35 -10.21 -21.48
N GLN A 39 -10.49 -9.00 -22.05
CA GLN A 39 -9.33 -8.21 -22.48
C GLN A 39 -8.42 -7.83 -21.31
N ALA A 40 -8.99 -7.41 -20.18
CA ALA A 40 -8.22 -7.10 -18.97
C ALA A 40 -7.42 -8.33 -18.47
N TRP A 41 -7.96 -9.54 -18.65
CA TRP A 41 -7.24 -10.77 -18.33
C TRP A 41 -6.11 -11.11 -19.31
N LEU A 42 -6.31 -10.86 -20.61
CA LEU A 42 -5.24 -10.97 -21.60
C LEU A 42 -4.09 -10.00 -21.30
N ASP A 43 -4.41 -8.77 -20.93
CA ASP A 43 -3.43 -7.74 -20.59
C ASP A 43 -2.64 -8.16 -19.33
N LYS A 44 -3.33 -8.59 -18.27
CA LYS A 44 -2.69 -9.12 -17.05
C LYS A 44 -1.76 -10.29 -17.34
N LEU A 45 -2.22 -11.27 -18.13
CA LEU A 45 -1.42 -12.43 -18.49
C LEU A 45 -0.18 -12.02 -19.31
N THR A 46 -0.33 -11.07 -20.23
CA THR A 46 0.78 -10.50 -21.00
C THR A 46 1.85 -9.91 -20.09
N VAL A 47 1.45 -9.04 -19.15
CA VAL A 47 2.38 -8.46 -18.17
C VAL A 47 3.10 -9.55 -17.40
N LEU A 48 2.35 -10.51 -16.84
CA LEU A 48 2.94 -11.55 -16.01
C LEU A 48 3.94 -12.43 -16.79
N GLU A 49 3.63 -12.79 -18.04
CA GLU A 49 4.51 -13.63 -18.86
C GLU A 49 5.78 -12.89 -19.31
N HIS A 50 5.66 -11.60 -19.67
CA HIS A 50 6.82 -10.76 -19.98
C HIS A 50 7.78 -10.64 -18.80
N PHE A 51 7.26 -10.35 -17.60
CA PHE A 51 8.11 -10.23 -16.41
C PHE A 51 8.69 -11.56 -15.94
N ASN A 52 7.99 -12.68 -16.16
CA ASN A 52 8.52 -14.01 -15.86
C ASN A 52 9.45 -14.58 -16.94
N GLY A 53 9.53 -13.94 -18.11
CA GLY A 53 10.35 -14.40 -19.23
C GLY A 53 9.90 -15.73 -19.84
N ARG A 54 8.68 -16.20 -19.54
CA ARG A 54 8.10 -17.44 -20.05
C ARG A 54 6.57 -17.46 -19.94
N THR A 55 5.92 -18.32 -20.72
CA THR A 55 4.49 -18.59 -20.55
C THR A 55 4.24 -19.41 -19.29
N PHE A 56 3.09 -19.20 -18.64
CA PHE A 56 2.73 -19.98 -17.44
C PHE A 56 2.24 -21.38 -17.76
N ARG A 57 1.63 -21.54 -18.94
CA ARG A 57 1.27 -22.84 -19.48
C ARG A 57 2.25 -23.22 -20.57
N GLN A 58 2.70 -24.47 -20.51
CA GLN A 58 3.48 -25.04 -21.60
C GLN A 58 2.59 -25.17 -22.83
N VAL A 59 3.02 -24.57 -23.93
CA VAL A 59 2.43 -24.84 -25.25
C VAL A 59 3.12 -26.11 -25.78
N PRO A 60 2.37 -27.15 -26.18
CA PRO A 60 2.95 -28.35 -26.81
C PRO A 60 3.79 -27.97 -28.04
N THR A 61 4.66 -28.87 -28.50
CA THR A 61 5.39 -28.67 -29.77
C THR A 61 4.50 -29.01 -30.96
N GLY A 62 4.52 -28.21 -32.03
CA GLY A 62 3.81 -28.49 -33.28
C GLY A 62 3.31 -27.22 -33.96
N THR A 63 2.19 -27.33 -34.69
CA THR A 63 1.51 -26.19 -35.33
C THR A 63 -0.01 -26.22 -35.19
N ASP A 64 -0.55 -27.29 -34.60
CA ASP A 64 -2.00 -27.45 -34.44
C ASP A 64 -2.57 -26.41 -33.45
N PRO A 65 -3.82 -25.95 -33.62
CA PRO A 65 -4.46 -25.05 -32.68
C PRO A 65 -4.51 -25.63 -31.26
N VAL A 66 -4.19 -24.81 -30.26
CA VAL A 66 -4.19 -25.20 -28.84
C VAL A 66 -5.16 -24.32 -28.05
N THR A 67 -5.98 -24.97 -27.22
CA THR A 67 -6.84 -24.27 -26.24
C THR A 67 -6.21 -24.36 -24.85
N LEU A 68 -5.99 -23.21 -24.24
CA LEU A 68 -5.48 -23.10 -22.87
C LEU A 68 -6.61 -22.62 -21.96
N THR A 69 -6.90 -23.40 -20.91
CA THR A 69 -7.97 -23.11 -19.95
C THR A 69 -7.41 -22.75 -18.59
N TRP A 70 -7.94 -21.68 -18.02
CA TRP A 70 -7.65 -21.19 -16.67
C TRP A 70 -8.85 -21.41 -15.76
N THR A 71 -8.67 -22.16 -14.68
CA THR A 71 -9.71 -22.35 -13.66
C THR A 71 -9.82 -21.14 -12.76
N SER A 72 -10.93 -21.01 -12.02
CA SER A 72 -11.15 -19.92 -11.09
C SER A 72 -10.05 -19.82 -10.01
N GLU A 73 -9.52 -20.95 -9.52
CA GLU A 73 -8.40 -20.93 -8.56
C GLU A 73 -7.13 -20.37 -9.21
N GLN A 74 -6.84 -20.74 -10.46
CA GLN A 74 -5.65 -20.26 -11.16
C GLN A 74 -5.76 -18.77 -11.49
N LEU A 75 -6.95 -18.29 -11.88
CA LEU A 75 -7.21 -16.86 -12.04
C LEU A 75 -6.98 -16.12 -10.71
N THR A 76 -7.39 -16.69 -9.59
CA THR A 76 -7.13 -16.10 -8.28
C THR A 76 -5.63 -15.95 -8.02
N LEU A 77 -4.85 -17.01 -8.25
CA LEU A 77 -3.39 -17.00 -8.05
C LEU A 77 -2.65 -16.06 -9.02
N LEU A 78 -3.05 -16.03 -10.29
CA LEU A 78 -2.49 -15.08 -11.26
C LEU A 78 -2.80 -13.64 -10.86
N ASN A 79 -4.03 -13.37 -10.40
CA ASN A 79 -4.40 -12.03 -9.99
C ASN A 79 -3.59 -11.58 -8.76
N GLN A 80 -3.37 -12.48 -7.79
CA GLN A 80 -2.47 -12.23 -6.66
C GLN A 80 -1.04 -11.93 -7.12
N SER A 81 -0.52 -12.72 -8.07
CA SER A 81 0.81 -12.51 -8.64
C SER A 81 0.93 -11.17 -9.37
N TYR A 82 -0.11 -10.78 -10.11
CA TYR A 82 -0.17 -9.51 -10.82
C TYR A 82 -0.19 -8.34 -9.85
N THR A 83 -1.01 -8.41 -8.79
CA THR A 83 -1.05 -7.39 -7.74
C THR A 83 0.31 -7.27 -7.05
N ALA A 84 0.93 -8.39 -6.65
CA ALA A 84 2.24 -8.38 -6.00
C ALA A 84 3.33 -7.79 -6.90
N LEU A 85 3.32 -8.11 -8.19
CA LEU A 85 4.24 -7.51 -9.16
C LEU A 85 3.99 -6.01 -9.31
N GLN A 86 2.74 -5.58 -9.40
CA GLN A 86 2.38 -4.18 -9.50
C GLN A 86 2.85 -3.40 -8.26
N GLU A 87 2.64 -3.95 -7.06
CA GLU A 87 3.12 -3.36 -5.81
C GLU A 87 4.65 -3.29 -5.75
N SER A 88 5.35 -4.34 -6.18
CA SER A 88 6.82 -4.37 -6.20
C SER A 88 7.41 -3.32 -7.16
N VAL A 89 6.89 -3.24 -8.39
CA VAL A 89 7.35 -2.27 -9.39
C VAL A 89 7.00 -0.84 -8.97
N TYR A 90 5.78 -0.63 -8.49
CA TYR A 90 5.33 0.68 -8.03
C TYR A 90 6.15 1.14 -6.83
N GLY A 91 6.35 0.30 -5.82
CA GLY A 91 7.14 0.64 -4.63
C GLY A 91 8.58 1.01 -4.98
N ALA A 92 9.23 0.23 -5.84
CA ALA A 92 10.59 0.51 -6.29
C ALA A 92 10.69 1.85 -7.05
N LEU A 93 9.70 2.17 -7.90
CA LEU A 93 9.70 3.41 -8.67
C LEU A 93 9.30 4.63 -7.82
N ALA A 94 8.35 4.47 -6.89
CA ALA A 94 7.89 5.53 -6.00
C ALA A 94 9.05 6.06 -5.15
N LEU A 95 9.88 5.17 -4.58
CA LEU A 95 11.08 5.53 -3.82
C LEU A 95 12.14 6.26 -4.66
N GLN A 96 12.21 5.98 -5.97
CA GLN A 96 13.19 6.57 -6.90
C GLN A 96 12.71 7.83 -7.63
N THR A 97 11.44 8.20 -7.48
CA THR A 97 10.85 9.34 -8.19
C THR A 97 10.08 10.24 -7.24
N ARG A 98 8.84 9.86 -6.90
CA ARG A 98 7.91 10.68 -6.15
C ARG A 98 8.35 10.92 -4.71
N LEU A 99 8.91 9.89 -4.06
CA LEU A 99 9.29 9.94 -2.64
C LEU A 99 10.74 10.37 -2.41
N THR A 100 11.53 10.53 -3.46
CA THR A 100 12.94 10.97 -3.38
C THR A 100 13.13 12.27 -2.59
N PRO A 101 12.27 13.31 -2.71
CA PRO A 101 12.41 14.53 -1.91
C PRO A 101 12.34 14.29 -0.39
N TYR A 102 11.59 13.28 0.05
CA TYR A 102 11.48 12.91 1.46
C TYR A 102 12.72 12.11 1.92
N LEU A 103 13.17 11.17 1.09
CA LEU A 103 14.32 10.32 1.39
C LEU A 103 15.63 11.13 1.42
N ASP A 104 15.80 12.09 0.51
CA ASP A 104 16.95 12.99 0.47
C ASP A 104 17.00 13.94 1.68
N ALA A 105 15.86 14.17 2.34
CA ALA A 105 15.79 14.98 3.55
C ALA A 105 16.27 14.22 4.80
N ILE A 106 16.46 12.89 4.72
CA ILE A 106 16.93 12.09 5.85
C ILE A 106 18.43 12.31 6.03
N THR A 107 18.83 12.69 7.23
CA THR A 107 20.23 13.00 7.54
C THR A 107 20.83 11.95 8.46
N PHE A 108 22.16 11.87 8.50
CA PHE A 108 22.89 10.98 9.41
C PHE A 108 23.59 11.82 10.48
N THR A 109 23.27 11.55 11.73
CA THR A 109 23.87 12.21 12.90
C THR A 109 24.78 11.23 13.64
N TYR A 110 25.84 11.72 14.26
CA TYR A 110 26.70 10.92 15.14
C TYR A 110 26.55 11.42 16.57
N ASP A 111 26.12 10.55 17.48
CA ASP A 111 25.83 10.92 18.87
C ASP A 111 27.01 10.67 19.82
N GLY A 112 28.20 10.35 19.29
CA GLY A 112 29.37 9.93 20.06
C GLY A 112 29.49 8.42 20.26
N SER A 113 28.47 7.63 19.91
CA SER A 113 28.45 6.17 20.07
C SER A 113 28.06 5.43 18.79
N ALA A 114 27.11 5.97 18.03
CA ALA A 114 26.58 5.38 16.81
C ALA A 114 26.18 6.46 15.81
N ILE A 115 26.14 6.08 14.53
CA ILE A 115 25.49 6.87 13.50
C ILE A 115 23.99 6.57 13.58
N ARG A 116 23.16 7.60 13.69
CA ARG A 116 21.71 7.52 13.66
C ARG A 116 21.16 8.25 12.45
N MET A 117 20.12 7.69 11.85
CA MET A 117 19.32 8.42 10.85
C MET A 117 18.35 9.36 11.58
N ASP A 118 18.32 10.61 11.15
CA ASP A 118 17.38 11.63 11.61
C ASP A 118 16.37 11.93 10.49
N VAL A 119 15.10 11.67 10.81
CA VAL A 119 13.95 11.80 9.92
C VAL A 119 13.14 13.09 10.17
N SER A 120 13.64 14.00 11.01
CA SER A 120 12.92 15.23 11.39
C SER A 120 12.61 16.13 10.20
N ALA A 121 13.57 16.26 9.27
CA ALA A 121 13.37 17.04 8.04
C ALA A 121 12.42 16.36 7.05
N MET A 122 12.45 15.02 6.98
CA MET A 122 11.48 14.23 6.21
C MET A 122 10.05 14.46 6.72
N ASN A 123 9.83 14.38 8.03
CA ASN A 123 8.54 14.67 8.65
C ASN A 123 8.08 16.11 8.39
N SER A 124 9.01 17.06 8.53
CA SER A 124 8.71 18.48 8.25
C SER A 124 8.30 18.70 6.79
N ALA A 125 8.94 18.00 5.84
CA ALA A 125 8.58 18.06 4.43
C ALA A 125 7.18 17.49 4.16
N LEU A 126 6.81 16.35 4.76
CA LEU A 126 5.46 15.78 4.66
C LEU A 126 4.39 16.74 5.20
N LEU A 127 4.62 17.29 6.40
CA LEU A 127 3.70 18.23 7.03
C LEU A 127 3.57 19.54 6.25
N THR A 128 4.66 20.02 5.64
CA THR A 128 4.65 21.21 4.77
C THR A 128 3.84 20.93 3.50
N TYR A 129 4.06 19.77 2.86
CA TYR A 129 3.34 19.43 1.64
C TYR A 129 1.83 19.30 1.88
N ALA A 130 1.44 18.74 3.03
CA ALA A 130 0.04 18.59 3.41
C ALA A 130 -0.73 19.92 3.49
N GLN A 131 -0.06 21.04 3.76
CA GLN A 131 -0.71 22.36 3.75
C GLN A 131 -1.15 22.78 2.34
N THR A 132 -0.53 22.23 1.30
CA THR A 132 -0.86 22.50 -0.11
C THR A 132 -1.72 21.41 -0.73
N ASP A 133 -1.45 20.15 -0.39
CA ASP A 133 -2.13 18.98 -0.94
C ASP A 133 -2.12 17.83 0.08
N ALA A 134 -3.07 17.88 1.01
CA ALA A 134 -3.21 16.87 2.06
C ALA A 134 -3.45 15.46 1.49
N TYR A 135 -4.17 15.34 0.37
CA TYR A 135 -4.46 14.04 -0.22
C TYR A 135 -3.20 13.33 -0.69
N ASN A 136 -2.35 14.02 -1.44
CA ASN A 136 -1.09 13.45 -1.90
C ASN A 136 -0.07 13.29 -0.77
N ALA A 137 -0.04 14.20 0.22
CA ALA A 137 0.82 14.04 1.39
C ALA A 137 0.44 12.79 2.23
N VAL A 138 -0.85 12.51 2.42
CA VAL A 138 -1.31 11.25 3.06
C VAL A 138 -0.90 10.04 2.23
N ALA A 139 -1.07 10.10 0.91
CA ALA A 139 -0.64 9.02 0.02
C ALA A 139 0.87 8.75 0.12
N ASP A 140 1.69 9.81 0.17
CA ASP A 140 3.14 9.72 0.28
C ASP A 140 3.60 9.17 1.62
N LEU A 141 2.98 9.60 2.72
CA LEU A 141 3.26 9.05 4.05
C LEU A 141 2.95 7.55 4.10
N LEU A 142 1.81 7.13 3.58
CA LEU A 142 1.41 5.72 3.57
C LEU A 142 2.31 4.87 2.67
N ASP A 143 2.74 5.40 1.54
CA ASP A 143 3.70 4.71 0.66
C ASP A 143 5.12 4.68 1.25
N LEU A 144 5.56 5.72 1.97
CA LEU A 144 6.80 5.68 2.75
C LEU A 144 6.73 4.63 3.86
N LYS A 145 5.60 4.53 4.57
CA LYS A 145 5.37 3.47 5.55
C LYS A 145 5.40 2.09 4.89
N ARG A 146 4.80 1.93 3.70
CA ARG A 146 4.69 0.62 3.03
C ARG A 146 6.02 0.17 2.42
N TYR A 147 6.72 1.06 1.72
CA TYR A 147 7.89 0.71 0.92
C TYR A 147 9.22 1.13 1.55
N GLY A 148 9.21 2.13 2.45
CA GLY A 148 10.38 2.62 3.17
C GLY A 148 10.61 1.96 4.53
N ALA A 149 9.70 1.09 5.01
CA ALA A 149 9.73 0.49 6.36
C ALA A 149 11.10 -0.07 6.74
N THR A 150 11.74 -0.84 5.87
CA THR A 150 13.04 -1.48 6.16
C THR A 150 14.12 -0.48 6.59
N MET A 151 14.08 0.73 6.05
CA MET A 151 15.00 1.80 6.44
C MET A 151 14.46 2.61 7.63
N LEU A 152 13.19 2.99 7.57
CA LEU A 152 12.59 3.96 8.51
C LEU A 152 12.30 3.36 9.90
N ASP A 153 12.07 2.05 9.99
CA ASP A 153 11.85 1.37 11.28
C ASP A 153 13.10 1.45 12.17
N THR A 154 14.29 1.55 11.58
CA THR A 154 15.56 1.69 12.33
C THR A 154 15.75 3.07 12.95
N THR A 155 14.96 4.06 12.52
CA THR A 155 15.08 5.45 12.98
C THR A 155 14.15 5.77 14.13
N GLY A 156 13.29 4.83 14.53
CA GLY A 156 12.19 5.09 15.48
C GLY A 156 11.09 5.97 14.90
N TRP A 157 10.96 6.03 13.57
CA TRP A 157 9.90 6.82 12.93
C TRP A 157 8.51 6.30 13.31
N THR A 158 7.62 7.21 13.68
CA THR A 158 6.23 6.93 14.07
C THR A 158 5.29 7.45 12.98
N PRO A 159 5.02 6.66 11.92
CA PRO A 159 4.23 7.12 10.78
C PRO A 159 2.81 7.51 11.17
N PHE A 160 2.19 6.78 12.10
CA PHE A 160 0.83 7.08 12.56
C PHE A 160 0.72 8.41 13.33
N VAL A 161 1.75 8.76 14.11
CA VAL A 161 1.83 10.09 14.77
C VAL A 161 2.02 11.21 13.75
N THR A 162 2.80 10.96 12.70
CA THR A 162 2.95 11.94 11.61
C THR A 162 1.65 12.10 10.83
N LEU A 163 0.90 10.99 10.66
CA LEU A 163 -0.37 10.96 9.95
C LEU A 163 -1.49 11.64 10.74
N SER A 164 -1.62 11.40 12.05
CA SER A 164 -2.62 12.09 12.89
C SER A 164 -2.40 13.60 12.89
N HIS A 165 -1.16 14.06 13.07
CA HIS A 165 -0.83 15.49 13.01
C HIS A 165 -1.11 16.13 11.64
N LEU A 166 -0.91 15.37 10.54
CA LEU A 166 -1.33 15.80 9.21
C LEU A 166 -2.86 15.98 9.16
N LEU A 167 -3.60 14.99 9.65
CA LEU A 167 -5.07 14.97 9.64
C LEU A 167 -5.71 15.95 10.62
N ASP A 168 -5.00 16.42 11.65
CA ASP A 168 -5.43 17.48 12.55
C ASP A 168 -5.46 18.86 11.87
N THR A 169 -4.54 19.08 10.93
CA THR A 169 -4.37 20.36 10.23
C THR A 169 -5.04 20.38 8.85
N ALA A 170 -5.32 19.21 8.28
CA ALA A 170 -5.96 19.06 6.99
C ALA A 170 -7.49 18.98 7.08
N THR A 171 -8.18 19.45 6.02
CA THR A 171 -9.61 19.17 5.84
C THR A 171 -9.78 17.70 5.45
N LEU A 172 -10.47 16.92 6.29
CA LEU A 172 -10.78 15.52 5.99
C LEU A 172 -11.83 15.41 4.87
N THR A 173 -11.37 15.22 3.64
CA THR A 173 -12.25 15.00 2.49
C THR A 173 -12.66 13.52 2.36
N PRO A 174 -13.73 13.20 1.62
CA PRO A 174 -14.13 11.81 1.34
C PRO A 174 -13.02 10.99 0.69
N GLU A 175 -12.17 11.61 -0.13
CA GLU A 175 -11.05 10.95 -0.81
C GLU A 175 -9.95 10.55 0.17
N ILE A 176 -9.63 11.43 1.14
CA ILE A 176 -8.69 11.12 2.22
C ILE A 176 -9.26 10.02 3.10
N GLN A 177 -10.53 10.14 3.51
CA GLN A 177 -11.20 9.12 4.32
C GLN A 177 -11.20 7.76 3.61
N GLY A 178 -11.54 7.73 2.32
CA GLY A 178 -11.54 6.50 1.53
C GLY A 178 -10.16 5.85 1.44
N ARG A 179 -9.10 6.66 1.33
CA ARG A 179 -7.71 6.18 1.35
C ARG A 179 -7.33 5.57 2.70
N LEU A 180 -7.65 6.23 3.81
CA LEU A 180 -7.38 5.70 5.16
C LEU A 180 -8.11 4.37 5.39
N THR A 181 -9.39 4.31 5.02
CA THR A 181 -10.19 3.07 5.13
C THR A 181 -9.61 1.94 4.28
N ALA A 182 -9.09 2.23 3.08
CA ALA A 182 -8.45 1.22 2.23
C ALA A 182 -7.16 0.64 2.86
N GLU A 183 -6.52 1.41 3.75
CA GLU A 183 -5.35 0.98 4.54
C GLU A 183 -5.75 0.36 5.89
N GLY A 184 -7.06 0.23 6.19
CA GLY A 184 -7.54 -0.26 7.48
C GLY A 184 -7.34 0.72 8.64
N ILE A 185 -7.19 2.01 8.33
CA ILE A 185 -6.95 3.08 9.31
C ILE A 185 -8.26 3.84 9.57
N GLN A 186 -8.65 3.93 10.83
CA GLN A 186 -9.76 4.75 11.31
C GLN A 186 -9.21 6.01 11.98
N TYR A 187 -9.39 7.17 11.36
CA TYR A 187 -9.24 8.46 12.04
C TYR A 187 -10.57 8.87 12.67
N ILE A 188 -10.59 9.28 13.94
CA ILE A 188 -11.84 9.59 14.64
C ILE A 188 -12.48 10.92 14.18
N GLY A 189 -11.72 11.73 13.43
CA GLY A 189 -12.12 13.05 12.95
C GLY A 189 -11.75 14.15 13.93
N ALA A 190 -11.46 15.35 13.43
CA ALA A 190 -10.85 16.45 14.22
C ALA A 190 -11.69 16.98 15.40
N ALA A 191 -12.96 16.61 15.51
CA ALA A 191 -13.87 17.09 16.57
C ALA A 191 -14.40 15.98 17.49
N ALA A 192 -14.08 14.71 17.21
CA ALA A 192 -14.48 13.60 18.07
C ALA A 192 -13.52 13.50 19.27
N ALA A 193 -14.02 13.09 20.43
CA ALA A 193 -13.19 12.86 21.61
C ALA A 193 -13.22 11.40 22.08
N SER A 194 -13.99 10.54 21.40
CA SER A 194 -14.12 9.14 21.81
C SER A 194 -14.41 8.23 20.64
N TYR A 195 -13.82 7.03 20.67
CA TYR A 195 -14.08 5.99 19.70
C TYR A 195 -13.92 4.61 20.34
N SER A 196 -14.74 3.65 19.90
CA SER A 196 -14.62 2.26 20.32
C SER A 196 -14.65 1.36 19.10
N VAL A 197 -13.63 0.50 18.98
CA VAL A 197 -13.51 -0.46 17.88
C VAL A 197 -14.66 -1.46 17.97
N ALA A 198 -15.38 -1.62 16.86
CA ALA A 198 -16.52 -2.55 16.79
C ALA A 198 -16.11 -3.96 16.30
N THR A 199 -14.97 -4.08 15.62
CA THR A 199 -14.49 -5.34 15.04
C THR A 199 -13.70 -6.14 16.07
N THR A 200 -13.53 -7.45 15.82
CA THR A 200 -12.70 -8.33 16.66
C THR A 200 -11.44 -8.83 15.92
N SER A 201 -11.20 -8.33 14.71
CA SER A 201 -10.05 -8.71 13.87
C SER A 201 -8.79 -7.89 14.14
N GLY A 202 -8.90 -6.84 14.96
CA GLY A 202 -7.90 -5.78 15.11
C GLY A 202 -8.23 -4.58 14.21
N ALA A 203 -7.87 -3.39 14.68
CA ALA A 203 -8.07 -2.11 14.01
C ALA A 203 -6.88 -1.18 14.29
N THR A 204 -6.61 -0.27 13.35
CA THR A 204 -5.74 0.88 13.60
C THR A 204 -6.61 2.11 13.78
N VAL A 205 -6.57 2.73 14.96
CA VAL A 205 -7.33 3.94 15.30
C VAL A 205 -6.38 5.08 15.59
N LEU A 206 -6.59 6.20 14.90
CA LEU A 206 -5.89 7.46 15.11
C LEU A 206 -6.82 8.46 15.78
N GLY A 207 -6.38 8.96 16.92
CA GLY A 207 -6.93 10.09 17.63
C GLY A 207 -6.61 11.40 16.92
N ASN A 208 -6.78 12.50 17.62
CA ASN A 208 -6.62 13.86 17.12
C ASN A 208 -5.97 14.76 18.18
N SER A 209 -6.00 16.08 17.98
CA SER A 209 -5.40 17.03 18.92
C SER A 209 -6.19 17.31 20.22
N LEU A 210 -7.28 16.60 20.48
CA LEU A 210 -8.11 16.74 21.68
C LEU A 210 -7.78 15.64 22.69
N ALA A 211 -8.15 15.82 23.96
CA ALA A 211 -8.15 14.72 24.93
C ALA A 211 -9.10 13.60 24.48
N ASN A 212 -8.56 12.47 24.04
CA ASN A 212 -9.30 11.37 23.45
C ASN A 212 -9.51 10.21 24.42
N THR A 213 -10.63 9.50 24.27
CA THR A 213 -10.88 8.21 24.91
C THR A 213 -11.06 7.14 23.84
N LEU A 214 -10.02 6.34 23.61
CA LEU A 214 -10.02 5.30 22.59
C LEU A 214 -10.06 3.92 23.25
N SER A 215 -10.97 3.07 22.78
CA SER A 215 -11.08 1.68 23.23
C SER A 215 -10.95 0.73 22.04
N GLY A 216 -10.04 -0.23 22.15
CA GLY A 216 -9.96 -1.42 21.31
C GLY A 216 -11.07 -2.41 21.64
N ASN A 217 -10.94 -3.64 21.16
CA ASN A 217 -11.87 -4.75 21.37
C ASN A 217 -11.09 -6.05 21.66
N SER A 218 -11.44 -7.19 21.04
CA SER A 218 -10.77 -8.47 21.25
C SER A 218 -9.73 -8.84 20.18
N GLY A 219 -9.46 -7.91 19.26
CA GLY A 219 -8.44 -8.08 18.23
C GLY A 219 -7.13 -7.42 18.64
N ASN A 220 -6.07 -7.61 17.84
CA ASN A 220 -4.81 -6.89 18.07
C ASN A 220 -4.95 -5.46 17.51
N ASP A 221 -5.22 -4.49 18.39
CA ASP A 221 -5.50 -3.12 18.01
C ASP A 221 -4.23 -2.24 18.09
N THR A 222 -4.16 -1.22 17.23
CA THR A 222 -3.20 -0.12 17.34
C THR A 222 -3.98 1.15 17.61
N LEU A 223 -3.84 1.71 18.80
CA LEU A 223 -4.52 2.93 19.22
C LEU A 223 -3.48 4.04 19.40
N GLU A 224 -3.57 5.09 18.59
CA GLU A 224 -2.74 6.28 18.69
C GLU A 224 -3.59 7.43 19.19
N GLY A 225 -3.24 8.02 20.33
CA GLY A 225 -4.08 9.02 21.00
C GLY A 225 -4.11 10.39 20.33
N GLY A 226 -3.07 10.72 19.57
CA GLY A 226 -2.86 12.07 19.05
C GLY A 226 -2.16 12.97 20.08
N ASP A 227 -2.54 14.25 20.09
CA ASP A 227 -2.10 15.21 21.11
C ASP A 227 -3.20 15.37 22.16
N GLY A 228 -2.81 15.58 23.43
CA GLY A 228 -3.76 15.81 24.52
C GLY A 228 -3.57 14.82 25.66
N ASP A 229 -4.42 14.93 26.66
CA ASP A 229 -4.45 13.99 27.80
C ASP A 229 -5.37 12.82 27.47
N ASP A 230 -4.82 11.80 26.81
CA ASP A 230 -5.59 10.67 26.28
C ASP A 230 -5.78 9.51 27.26
N VAL A 231 -6.90 8.79 27.09
CA VAL A 231 -7.18 7.52 27.74
C VAL A 231 -7.31 6.44 26.68
N LEU A 232 -6.33 5.54 26.62
CA LEU A 232 -6.29 4.43 25.66
C LEU A 232 -6.50 3.09 26.38
N THR A 233 -7.47 2.30 25.93
CA THR A 233 -7.76 0.97 26.48
C THR A 233 -7.71 -0.06 25.35
N GLY A 234 -6.73 -0.96 25.35
CA GLY A 234 -6.62 -2.01 24.32
C GLY A 234 -7.73 -3.07 24.38
N ASN A 235 -8.12 -3.45 25.61
CA ASN A 235 -8.96 -4.62 25.94
C ASN A 235 -8.24 -5.96 25.70
N ASP A 236 -8.87 -6.91 25.02
CA ASP A 236 -8.35 -8.27 24.83
C ASP A 236 -7.51 -8.30 23.55
N GLY A 237 -6.35 -8.97 23.57
CA GLY A 237 -5.48 -9.05 22.39
C GLY A 237 -4.08 -8.52 22.68
N ASN A 238 -3.25 -8.49 21.63
CA ASN A 238 -1.91 -7.90 21.70
C ASN A 238 -1.95 -6.49 21.10
N ASP A 239 -2.25 -5.52 21.94
CA ASP A 239 -2.46 -4.14 21.51
C ASP A 239 -1.19 -3.28 21.54
N VAL A 240 -1.14 -2.30 20.65
CA VAL A 240 -0.13 -1.24 20.62
C VAL A 240 -0.80 0.08 20.97
N LEU A 241 -0.45 0.64 22.13
CA LEU A 241 -0.94 1.94 22.57
C LEU A 241 0.17 2.99 22.37
N VAL A 242 -0.08 3.94 21.48
CA VAL A 242 0.85 5.01 21.15
C VAL A 242 0.39 6.30 21.82
N LEU A 243 1.18 6.76 22.78
CA LEU A 243 0.96 8.02 23.49
C LEU A 243 2.03 9.02 23.09
N ARG A 244 1.64 10.28 22.94
CA ARG A 244 2.58 11.37 22.70
C ARG A 244 2.91 12.09 24.00
N ILE A 245 4.19 12.15 24.32
CA ILE A 245 4.67 12.93 25.47
C ILE A 245 5.04 14.31 24.95
N GLN A 246 4.24 15.32 25.31
CA GLN A 246 4.60 16.72 25.04
C GLN A 246 5.65 17.17 26.07
N PRO A 247 6.81 17.70 25.64
CA PRO A 247 7.75 18.31 26.58
C PRO A 247 7.09 19.53 27.24
N ARG A 248 7.16 19.58 28.58
CA ARG A 248 6.67 20.71 29.38
C ARG A 248 7.52 21.96 29.19
#